data_AF-A0A5E7WAZ0-F1
#
_entry.id   AF-A0A5E7WAZ0-F1
#
_cell.length_a   1.000
_cell.length_b   1.000
_cell.length_c   1.000
_cell.angle_alpha   90.00
_cell.angle_beta   90.00
_cell.angle_gamma   90.00
#
_symmetry.space_group_name_H-M   'P 1'
#
loop_
_entity.id
_entity.type
_entity.pdbx_description
1 polymer ?
#
loop_
_entity_poly.entity_id
_entity_poly.type
_entity_poly.pdbx_seq_one_letter_code
_entity_poly.pdbx_strand_id
1 'polypeptide(L)'
;MKRNYSPFKGPFLDSYSIGFRLYQPGAINWRHRTIAGVSWNGEEQEAFFFNPDGLVLPLKPNPWELPELIRKNAVRREFSSIHGTGHFAMKEGRRTALKSLGMTDWVTYWLVDQSTGYANDPAVWRRITEQDLAEEKTASERLHREMKLTSDLTSYVDECLAQQRELLAVKHRRRCVEDSKILAWLKGETPPPLFTNMQEAA
;
A
#
# COMPACT_ATOMS: atom_id res chain seq x y z
N MET A 1 15.70 20.40 28.49
CA MET A 1 14.88 19.45 27.70
C MET A 1 14.64 20.03 26.32
N LYS A 2 15.29 19.51 25.26
CA LYS A 2 14.90 19.86 23.89
C LYS A 2 13.48 19.31 23.67
N ARG A 3 12.52 20.17 23.32
CA ARG A 3 11.21 19.71 22.90
C ARG A 3 11.42 18.85 21.66
N ASN A 4 11.08 17.56 21.76
CA ASN A 4 11.09 16.62 20.64
C ASN A 4 9.98 17.01 19.67
N TYR A 5 10.25 17.99 18.81
CA TYR A 5 9.33 18.47 17.80
C TYR A 5 9.42 17.53 16.59
N SER A 6 8.39 16.71 16.37
CA SER A 6 8.13 16.13 15.05
C SER A 6 7.23 17.10 14.28
N PRO A 7 7.57 17.50 13.05
CA PRO A 7 6.76 18.42 12.26
C PRO A 7 5.45 17.80 11.75
N PHE A 8 5.24 16.50 11.97
CA PHE A 8 4.02 15.79 11.60
C PHE A 8 3.70 14.68 12.60
N LYS A 9 2.43 14.26 12.62
CA LYS A 9 1.93 13.14 13.43
C LYS A 9 2.01 11.84 12.62
N GLY A 10 2.29 10.73 13.31
CA GLY A 10 2.36 9.40 12.71
C GLY A 10 3.80 8.92 12.51
N PRO A 11 3.99 7.62 12.21
CA PRO A 11 5.31 6.98 12.13
C PRO A 11 6.12 7.37 10.88
N PHE A 12 5.47 7.95 9.88
CA PHE A 12 6.09 8.47 8.67
C PHE A 12 5.20 9.52 8.01
N LEU A 13 5.80 10.36 7.16
CA LEU A 13 5.11 11.32 6.30
C LEU A 13 5.32 10.96 4.83
N ASP A 14 4.21 10.74 4.12
CA ASP A 14 4.17 10.71 2.66
C ASP A 14 4.13 12.14 2.11
N SER A 15 5.31 12.67 1.80
CA SER A 15 5.45 14.05 1.31
C SER A 15 4.87 14.25 -0.10
N TYR A 16 4.58 13.16 -0.81
CA TYR A 16 4.09 13.20 -2.19
C TYR A 16 2.61 12.84 -2.30
N SER A 17 1.94 12.57 -1.18
CA SER A 17 0.50 12.22 -1.14
C SER A 17 0.13 11.05 -2.07
N ILE A 18 1.03 10.07 -2.20
CA ILE A 18 0.84 8.85 -3.00
C ILE A 18 -0.21 7.93 -2.34
N GLY A 19 -0.33 8.02 -1.01
CA GLY A 19 -1.16 7.14 -0.20
C GLY A 19 -0.43 5.88 0.23
N PHE A 20 0.87 5.99 0.54
CA PHE A 20 1.63 4.88 1.10
C PHE A 20 1.04 4.44 2.45
N ARG A 21 0.83 3.13 2.62
CA ARG A 21 0.23 2.58 3.84
C ARG A 21 0.65 1.14 4.07
N LEU A 22 0.54 0.67 5.31
CA LEU A 22 0.67 -0.75 5.62
C LEU A 22 -0.40 -1.57 4.90
N TYR A 23 -0.13 -2.85 4.72
CA TYR A 23 -1.12 -3.81 4.26
C TYR A 23 -2.33 -3.81 5.20
N GLN A 24 -3.53 -3.78 4.62
CA GLN A 24 -4.79 -3.80 5.38
C GLN A 24 -5.55 -5.10 5.08
N PRO A 25 -5.55 -6.09 5.99
CA PRO A 25 -6.34 -7.30 5.82
C PRO A 25 -7.81 -6.98 5.60
N GLY A 26 -8.44 -7.63 4.62
CA GLY A 26 -9.84 -7.38 4.25
C GLY A 26 -10.09 -6.13 3.39
N ALA A 27 -9.06 -5.33 3.10
CA ALA A 27 -9.16 -4.21 2.17
C ALA A 27 -8.47 -4.50 0.83
N ILE A 28 -8.76 -3.67 -0.18
CA ILE A 28 -8.05 -3.69 -1.45
C ILE A 28 -6.65 -3.09 -1.27
N ASN A 29 -5.62 -3.92 -1.40
CA ASN A 29 -4.22 -3.52 -1.32
C ASN A 29 -3.59 -3.44 -2.70
N TRP A 30 -2.82 -2.38 -2.93
CA TRP A 30 -2.11 -2.13 -4.19
C TRP A 30 -0.62 -2.22 -3.93
N ARG A 31 0.08 -3.02 -4.75
CA ARG A 31 1.45 -3.47 -4.49
C ARG A 31 2.41 -2.30 -4.27
N HIS A 32 2.45 -1.34 -5.20
CA HIS A 32 3.52 -0.34 -5.20
C HIS A 32 3.36 0.78 -4.17
N ARG A 33 2.16 0.95 -3.60
CA ARG A 33 1.89 1.87 -2.48
C ARG A 33 1.79 1.18 -1.12
N THR A 34 1.92 -0.14 -1.08
CA THR A 34 1.93 -0.87 0.19
C THR A 34 3.34 -0.81 0.79
N ILE A 35 3.42 -0.51 2.08
CA ILE A 35 4.64 -0.61 2.88
C ILE A 35 4.75 -2.05 3.35
N ALA A 36 5.75 -2.78 2.86
CA ALA A 36 6.02 -4.16 3.23
C ALA A 36 6.99 -4.28 4.41
N GLY A 37 7.84 -3.27 4.60
CA GLY A 37 8.81 -3.28 5.69
C GLY A 37 9.58 -1.99 5.83
N VAL A 38 10.48 -1.98 6.82
CA VAL A 38 11.37 -0.87 7.11
C VAL A 38 12.72 -1.40 7.59
N SER A 39 13.81 -0.86 7.03
CA SER A 39 15.15 -1.00 7.62
C SER A 39 15.41 0.20 8.50
N TRP A 40 15.78 -0.02 9.76
CA TRP A 40 15.82 1.01 10.79
C TRP A 40 17.15 0.98 11.55
N ASN A 41 17.74 2.16 11.73
CA ASN A 41 18.82 2.41 12.67
C ASN A 41 18.29 3.32 13.78
N GLY A 42 18.22 2.78 15.01
CA GLY A 42 17.67 3.50 16.16
C GLY A 42 18.58 4.61 16.68
N GLU A 43 19.90 4.44 16.54
CA GLU A 43 20.91 5.40 17.00
C GLU A 43 20.98 6.61 16.07
N GLU A 44 21.08 6.36 14.76
CA GLU A 44 21.12 7.42 13.73
C GLU A 44 19.73 7.97 13.38
N GLN A 45 18.65 7.36 13.91
CA GLN A 45 17.25 7.71 13.61
C GLN A 45 16.92 7.65 12.11
N GLU A 46 17.61 6.79 11.38
CA GLU A 46 17.44 6.64 9.93
C GLU A 46 16.55 5.44 9.60
N ALA A 47 15.66 5.61 8.62
CA ALA A 47 14.77 4.55 8.17
C ALA A 47 14.68 4.50 6.64
N PHE A 48 14.62 3.29 6.10
CA PHE A 48 14.28 3.01 4.72
C PHE A 48 13.06 2.10 4.65
N PHE A 49 11.90 2.69 4.43
CA PHE A 49 10.68 1.93 4.13
C PHE A 49 10.76 1.35 2.73
N PHE A 50 10.19 0.16 2.52
CA PHE A 50 10.17 -0.48 1.21
C PHE A 50 8.83 -1.15 0.92
N ASN A 51 8.50 -1.25 -0.36
CA ASN A 51 7.32 -1.94 -0.86
C ASN A 51 7.56 -3.46 -1.03
N PRO A 52 6.55 -4.25 -1.43
CA PRO A 52 6.68 -5.70 -1.59
C PRO A 52 7.74 -6.13 -2.61
N ASP A 53 8.06 -5.28 -3.59
CA ASP A 53 9.10 -5.54 -4.59
C ASP A 53 10.49 -5.11 -4.11
N GLY A 54 10.61 -4.67 -2.85
CA GLY A 54 11.86 -4.20 -2.28
C GLY A 54 12.31 -2.84 -2.81
N LEU A 55 11.41 -2.03 -3.39
CA LEU A 55 11.72 -0.65 -3.77
C LEU A 55 11.54 0.29 -2.58
N VAL A 56 12.54 1.14 -2.34
CA VAL A 56 12.51 2.11 -1.24
C VAL A 56 11.48 3.20 -1.51
N LEU A 57 10.67 3.46 -0.50
CA LEU A 57 9.60 4.44 -0.54
C LEU A 57 10.13 5.80 -0.06
N PRO A 58 9.75 6.92 -0.72
CA PRO A 58 10.18 8.27 -0.35
C PRO A 58 9.38 8.81 0.85
N LEU A 59 9.41 8.07 1.96
CA LEU A 59 8.75 8.40 3.22
C LEU A 59 9.73 9.06 4.18
N LYS A 60 9.30 10.11 4.86
CA LYS A 60 10.07 10.71 5.95
C LYS A 60 9.73 9.98 7.25
N PRO A 61 10.67 9.29 7.91
CA PRO A 61 10.37 8.60 9.17
C PRO A 61 10.11 9.59 10.31
N ASN A 62 9.27 9.20 11.26
CA ASN A 62 9.18 9.82 12.57
C ASN A 62 9.85 8.89 13.59
N PRO A 63 11.04 9.23 14.10
CA PRO A 63 11.82 8.35 14.95
C PRO A 63 11.16 8.04 16.30
N TRP A 64 10.18 8.86 16.71
CA TRP A 64 9.51 8.70 18.00
C TRP A 64 8.26 7.83 17.94
N GLU A 65 7.62 7.72 16.77
CA GLU A 65 6.42 6.91 16.56
C GLU A 65 6.70 5.61 15.80
N LEU A 66 7.81 5.54 15.05
CA LEU A 66 8.19 4.36 14.28
C LEU A 66 8.44 3.10 15.16
N PRO A 67 9.08 3.18 16.34
CA PRO A 67 9.23 2.00 17.20
C PRO A 67 7.89 1.35 17.57
N GLU A 68 6.85 2.16 17.79
CA GLU A 68 5.51 1.66 18.12
C GLU A 68 4.82 1.02 16.91
N LEU A 69 5.02 1.57 15.70
CA LEU A 69 4.59 0.94 14.44
C LEU A 69 5.23 -0.44 14.28
N ILE A 70 6.55 -0.54 14.46
CA ILE A 70 7.32 -1.78 14.33
C ILE A 70 6.83 -2.79 15.36
N ARG A 71 6.71 -2.40 16.63
CA ARG A 71 6.27 -3.28 17.72
C ARG A 71 4.91 -3.91 17.45
N LYS A 72 3.97 -3.16 16.87
CA LYS A 72 2.61 -3.62 16.58
C LYS A 72 2.50 -4.51 15.34
N ASN A 73 3.35 -4.29 14.33
CA ASN A 73 3.14 -4.84 12.99
C ASN A 73 4.25 -5.77 12.50
N ALA A 74 5.42 -5.83 13.15
CA ALA A 74 6.53 -6.64 12.68
C ALA A 74 6.24 -8.14 12.82
N VAL A 75 6.33 -8.87 11.70
CA VAL A 75 6.15 -10.32 11.62
C VAL A 75 7.47 -11.07 11.45
N ARG A 76 8.52 -10.40 10.99
CA ARG A 76 9.88 -10.96 10.83
C ARG A 76 10.92 -9.86 11.00
N ARG A 77 12.10 -10.24 11.50
CA ARG A 77 13.24 -9.34 11.75
C ARG A 77 14.52 -9.95 11.22
N GLU A 78 15.37 -9.11 10.65
CA GLU A 78 16.73 -9.45 10.21
C GLU A 78 17.70 -8.44 10.81
N PHE A 79 18.71 -8.92 11.52
CA PHE A 79 19.74 -8.08 12.11
C PHE A 79 20.88 -7.86 11.10
N SER A 80 21.59 -6.74 11.25
CA SER A 80 22.69 -6.36 10.38
C SER A 80 22.31 -6.29 8.90
N SER A 81 21.09 -5.82 8.61
CA SER A 81 20.54 -5.80 7.26
C SER A 81 19.90 -4.46 6.91
N ILE A 82 20.06 -4.07 5.64
CA ILE A 82 19.31 -2.98 5.01
C ILE A 82 18.71 -3.52 3.72
N HIS A 83 17.40 -3.67 3.72
CA HIS A 83 16.62 -4.01 2.54
C HIS A 83 16.23 -2.76 1.76
N GLY A 84 16.09 -2.90 0.44
CA GLY A 84 15.65 -1.80 -0.43
C GLY A 84 16.56 -1.57 -1.63
N THR A 85 15.95 -1.28 -2.77
CA THR A 85 16.58 -0.85 -4.04
C THR A 85 15.76 0.29 -4.67
N GLY A 86 16.14 0.77 -5.84
CA GLY A 86 15.42 1.81 -6.57
C GLY A 86 15.96 3.22 -6.33
N HIS A 87 15.23 4.21 -6.86
CA HIS A 87 15.68 5.60 -6.95
C HIS A 87 15.97 6.25 -5.59
N PHE A 88 15.20 5.86 -4.57
CA PHE A 88 15.26 6.41 -3.21
C PHE A 88 16.13 5.59 -2.25
N ALA A 89 16.76 4.51 -2.72
CA ALA A 89 17.55 3.65 -1.87
C ALA A 89 18.84 4.32 -1.39
N MET A 90 19.37 3.78 -0.29
CA MET A 90 20.72 4.11 0.16
C MET A 90 21.73 3.96 -0.98
N LYS A 91 22.59 4.97 -1.15
CA LYS A 91 23.64 4.95 -2.18
C LYS A 91 24.59 3.77 -1.95
N GLU A 92 24.98 3.10 -3.03
CA GLU A 92 25.76 1.86 -2.97
C GLU A 92 27.10 2.02 -2.25
N GLY A 93 27.78 3.16 -2.42
CA GLY A 93 29.01 3.46 -1.70
C GLY A 93 28.82 3.49 -0.17
N ARG A 94 27.71 4.09 0.31
CA ARG A 94 27.36 4.11 1.74
C ARG A 94 27.00 2.70 2.23
N ARG A 95 26.22 1.95 1.46
CA ARG A 95 25.86 0.57 1.79
C ARG A 95 27.09 -0.32 1.93
N THR A 96 28.03 -0.22 0.99
CA THR A 96 29.29 -0.96 1.01
C THR A 96 30.12 -0.61 2.24
N ALA A 97 30.24 0.68 2.57
CA ALA A 97 30.94 1.13 3.77
C ALA A 97 30.29 0.56 5.05
N LEU A 98 28.97 0.68 5.20
CA LEU A 98 28.25 0.11 6.35
C LEU A 98 28.43 -1.41 6.46
N LYS A 99 28.41 -2.13 5.32
CA LYS A 99 28.66 -3.58 5.28
C LYS A 99 30.05 -3.95 5.79
N SER A 100 31.08 -3.15 5.46
CA SER A 100 32.43 -3.34 6.00
C SER A 100 32.54 -3.12 7.51
N LEU A 101 31.62 -2.33 8.07
CA LEU A 101 31.50 -2.06 9.52
C LEU A 101 30.55 -3.04 10.24
N GLY A 102 29.99 -4.04 9.53
CA GLY A 102 29.14 -5.08 10.11
C GLY A 102 27.67 -4.69 10.34
N MET A 103 27.30 -3.42 10.10
CA MET A 103 25.90 -2.94 10.13
C MET A 103 25.16 -3.23 11.44
N THR A 104 25.85 -3.34 12.56
CA THR A 104 25.30 -3.87 13.83
C THR A 104 24.05 -3.13 14.33
N ASP A 105 23.94 -1.85 13.99
CA ASP A 105 22.86 -0.97 14.46
C ASP A 105 21.65 -0.96 13.53
N TRP A 106 21.70 -1.73 12.43
CA TRP A 106 20.64 -1.83 11.43
C TRP A 106 19.83 -3.11 11.59
N VAL A 107 18.50 -2.96 11.60
CA VAL A 107 17.56 -4.09 11.61
C VAL A 107 16.49 -3.87 10.54
N THR A 108 16.26 -4.88 9.70
CA THR A 108 15.12 -4.90 8.77
C THR A 108 13.92 -5.59 9.43
N TYR A 109 12.78 -4.90 9.42
CA TYR A 109 11.51 -5.40 9.91
C TYR A 109 10.54 -5.58 8.74
N TRP A 110 10.01 -6.78 8.58
CA TRP A 110 8.89 -7.05 7.67
C TRP A 110 7.59 -6.82 8.43
N LEU A 111 6.69 -6.03 7.86
CA LEU A 111 5.50 -5.52 8.52
C LEU A 111 4.25 -6.12 7.89
N VAL A 112 3.35 -6.60 8.74
CA VAL A 112 2.03 -7.18 8.42
C VAL A 112 2.12 -8.41 7.52
N ASP A 113 1.26 -9.40 7.75
CA ASP A 113 1.12 -10.50 6.80
C ASP A 113 0.49 -10.01 5.49
N GLN A 114 1.12 -10.36 4.37
CA GLN A 114 0.74 -9.94 3.02
C GLN A 114 0.26 -11.13 2.17
N SER A 115 -0.03 -12.26 2.80
CA SER A 115 -0.43 -13.54 2.19
C SER A 115 -1.66 -13.45 1.30
N THR A 116 -2.58 -12.51 1.54
CA THR A 116 -3.81 -12.37 0.74
C THR A 116 -3.61 -11.72 -0.63
N GLY A 117 -2.40 -11.21 -0.93
CA GLY A 117 -2.02 -10.70 -2.25
C GLY A 117 -2.48 -9.26 -2.54
N TYR A 118 -2.31 -8.81 -3.78
CA TYR A 118 -2.56 -7.43 -4.20
C TYR A 118 -3.50 -7.36 -5.40
N ALA A 119 -4.28 -6.29 -5.51
CA ALA A 119 -5.23 -6.06 -6.60
C ALA A 119 -4.59 -5.95 -8.00
N ASN A 120 -3.26 -5.78 -8.06
CA ASN A 120 -2.49 -5.85 -9.30
C ASN A 120 -2.47 -7.27 -9.88
N ASP A 121 -2.63 -8.31 -9.05
CA ASP A 121 -2.68 -9.70 -9.49
C ASP A 121 -4.08 -10.02 -10.05
N PRO A 122 -4.20 -10.51 -11.30
CA PRO A 122 -5.47 -10.89 -11.89
C PRO A 122 -6.29 -11.89 -11.06
N ALA A 123 -5.64 -12.84 -10.37
CA ALA A 123 -6.33 -13.84 -9.55
C ALA A 123 -6.94 -13.20 -8.29
N VAL A 124 -6.18 -12.30 -7.65
CA VAL A 124 -6.65 -11.56 -6.47
C VAL A 124 -7.78 -10.61 -6.86
N TRP A 125 -7.66 -9.91 -7.99
CA TRP A 125 -8.70 -9.02 -8.48
C TRP A 125 -9.99 -9.76 -8.85
N ARG A 126 -9.87 -10.95 -9.47
CA ARG A 126 -11.01 -11.81 -9.77
C ARG A 126 -11.77 -12.17 -8.49
N ARG A 127 -11.07 -12.61 -7.45
CA ARG A 127 -11.69 -12.94 -6.15
C ARG A 127 -12.39 -11.74 -5.52
N ILE A 128 -11.76 -10.55 -5.54
CA ILE A 128 -12.38 -9.31 -5.05
C ILE A 128 -13.68 -9.02 -5.82
N THR A 129 -13.64 -9.14 -7.14
CA THR A 129 -14.80 -8.90 -8.01
C THR A 129 -15.91 -9.92 -7.77
N GLU A 130 -15.58 -11.20 -7.64
CA GLU A 130 -16.56 -12.26 -7.35
C GLU A 130 -17.27 -12.05 -6.01
N GLN A 131 -16.54 -11.62 -4.98
CA GLN A 131 -17.13 -11.29 -3.68
C GLN A 131 -18.06 -10.09 -3.76
N ASP A 132 -17.60 -8.99 -4.39
CA ASP A 132 -18.39 -7.76 -4.54
C ASP A 132 -19.68 -8.02 -5.34
N LEU A 133 -19.62 -8.81 -6.41
CA LEU A 133 -20.81 -9.17 -7.19
C LEU A 133 -21.78 -10.08 -6.43
N ALA A 134 -21.29 -10.93 -5.52
CA ALA A 134 -22.16 -11.74 -4.66
C ALA A 134 -22.91 -10.87 -3.64
N GLU A 135 -22.23 -9.85 -3.10
CA GLU A 135 -22.83 -8.85 -2.21
C GLU A 135 -23.87 -8.00 -2.96
N GLU A 136 -23.52 -7.50 -4.16
CA GLU A 136 -24.43 -6.74 -5.01
C GLU A 136 -25.67 -7.55 -5.36
N LYS A 137 -25.51 -8.81 -5.80
CA LYS A 137 -26.65 -9.70 -6.10
C LYS A 137 -27.63 -9.76 -4.92
N THR A 138 -27.12 -9.99 -3.72
CA THR A 138 -27.93 -10.09 -2.50
C THR A 138 -28.63 -8.76 -2.19
N ALA A 139 -27.93 -7.64 -2.39
CA ALA A 139 -28.47 -6.30 -2.17
C ALA A 139 -29.56 -5.94 -3.20
N SER A 140 -29.35 -6.21 -4.49
CA SER A 140 -30.32 -5.93 -5.55
C SER A 140 -31.57 -6.81 -5.39
N GLU A 141 -31.42 -8.09 -5.04
CA GLU A 141 -32.56 -8.97 -4.75
C GLU A 141 -33.41 -8.46 -3.58
N ARG A 142 -32.76 -7.99 -2.51
CA ARG A 142 -33.44 -7.40 -1.36
C ARG A 142 -34.16 -6.11 -1.75
N LEU A 143 -33.48 -5.20 -2.44
CA LEU A 143 -34.02 -3.92 -2.86
C LEU A 143 -35.24 -4.09 -3.77
N HIS A 144 -35.19 -5.04 -4.72
CA HIS A 144 -36.30 -5.36 -5.60
C HIS A 144 -37.57 -5.74 -4.82
N ARG A 145 -37.43 -6.62 -3.82
CA ARG A 145 -38.53 -7.05 -2.95
C ARG A 145 -39.06 -5.94 -2.07
N GLU A 146 -38.17 -5.18 -1.43
CA GLU A 146 -38.53 -4.08 -0.52
C GLU A 146 -39.26 -2.95 -1.24
N MET A 147 -38.81 -2.59 -2.44
CA MET A 147 -39.40 -1.54 -3.27
C MET A 147 -40.60 -2.02 -4.09
N LYS A 148 -40.94 -3.32 -4.00
CA LYS A 148 -42.03 -3.97 -4.77
C LYS A 148 -41.94 -3.63 -6.26
N LEU A 149 -40.74 -3.72 -6.82
CA LEU A 149 -40.52 -3.42 -8.23
C LEU A 149 -41.33 -4.39 -9.10
N THR A 150 -41.92 -3.86 -10.17
CA THR A 150 -42.76 -4.63 -11.11
C THR A 150 -41.96 -5.27 -12.24
N SER A 151 -40.67 -4.94 -12.37
CA SER A 151 -39.76 -5.57 -13.33
C SER A 151 -39.49 -7.02 -12.95
N ASP A 152 -39.12 -7.84 -13.92
CA ASP A 152 -38.65 -9.20 -13.66
C ASP A 152 -37.39 -9.17 -12.77
N LEU A 153 -37.39 -10.00 -11.72
CA LEU A 153 -36.32 -10.03 -10.72
C LEU A 153 -34.98 -10.44 -11.35
N THR A 154 -34.98 -11.47 -12.19
CA THR A 154 -33.75 -11.99 -12.79
C THR A 154 -33.13 -10.94 -13.72
N SER A 155 -33.94 -10.36 -14.60
CA SER A 155 -33.51 -9.31 -15.52
C SER A 155 -32.96 -8.08 -14.77
N TYR A 156 -33.65 -7.64 -13.70
CA TYR A 156 -33.21 -6.53 -12.87
C TYR A 156 -31.86 -6.80 -12.18
N VAL A 157 -31.70 -7.98 -11.57
CA VAL A 157 -30.45 -8.37 -10.91
C VAL A 157 -29.31 -8.48 -11.93
N ASP A 158 -29.56 -9.04 -13.10
CA ASP A 158 -28.55 -9.16 -14.16
C ASP A 158 -28.08 -7.78 -14.66
N GLU A 159 -28.98 -6.81 -14.78
CA GLU A 159 -28.64 -5.42 -15.12
C GLU A 159 -27.77 -4.77 -14.02
N CYS A 160 -28.14 -4.91 -12.74
CA CYS A 160 -27.33 -4.40 -11.61
C CYS A 160 -25.93 -5.02 -11.62
N LEU A 161 -25.83 -6.34 -11.79
CA LEU A 161 -24.54 -7.04 -11.85
C LEU A 161 -23.70 -6.63 -13.06
N ALA A 162 -24.32 -6.39 -14.22
CA ALA A 162 -23.61 -5.90 -15.39
C ALA A 162 -23.04 -4.49 -15.17
N GLN A 163 -23.80 -3.60 -14.56
CA GLN A 163 -23.35 -2.25 -14.21
C GLN A 163 -22.20 -2.29 -13.20
N GLN A 164 -22.33 -3.12 -12.15
CA GLN A 164 -21.29 -3.26 -11.14
C GLN A 164 -19.99 -3.83 -11.71
N ARG A 165 -20.08 -4.81 -12.61
CA ARG A 165 -18.89 -5.35 -13.33
C ARG A 165 -18.15 -4.26 -14.10
N GLU A 166 -18.86 -3.43 -14.85
CA GLU A 166 -18.20 -2.35 -15.62
C GLU A 166 -17.58 -1.30 -14.68
N LEU A 167 -18.27 -0.93 -13.61
CA LEU A 167 -17.75 0.00 -12.61
C LEU A 167 -16.44 -0.51 -12.01
N LEU A 168 -16.41 -1.78 -11.57
CA LEU A 168 -15.23 -2.43 -11.04
C LEU A 168 -14.10 -2.50 -12.08
N ALA A 169 -14.40 -2.85 -13.33
CA ALA A 169 -13.41 -2.91 -14.40
C ALA A 169 -12.79 -1.54 -14.71
N VAL A 170 -13.59 -0.47 -14.78
CA VAL A 170 -13.11 0.90 -14.95
C VAL A 170 -12.21 1.31 -13.78
N LYS A 171 -12.66 1.08 -12.54
CA LYS A 171 -11.89 1.38 -11.32
C LYS A 171 -10.57 0.65 -11.30
N HIS A 172 -10.56 -0.65 -11.63
CA HIS A 172 -9.35 -1.47 -11.69
C HIS A 172 -8.36 -0.96 -12.72
N ARG A 173 -8.80 -0.73 -13.97
CA ARG A 173 -7.95 -0.20 -15.05
C ARG A 173 -7.29 1.11 -14.63
N ARG A 174 -8.07 2.06 -14.10
CA ARG A 174 -7.55 3.35 -13.62
C ARG A 174 -6.49 3.16 -12.54
N ARG A 175 -6.77 2.35 -11.51
CA ARG A 175 -5.85 2.13 -10.39
C ARG A 175 -4.59 1.37 -10.81
N CYS A 176 -4.69 0.41 -11.72
CA CYS A 176 -3.52 -0.25 -12.32
C CYS A 176 -2.61 0.74 -13.05
N VAL A 177 -3.16 1.67 -13.82
CA VAL A 177 -2.38 2.72 -14.49
C VAL A 177 -1.70 3.64 -13.48
N GLU A 178 -2.41 4.06 -12.44
CA GLU A 178 -1.83 4.87 -11.35
C GLU A 178 -0.68 4.12 -10.66
N ASP A 179 -0.89 2.85 -10.30
CA ASP A 179 0.08 2.05 -9.58
C ASP A 179 1.33 1.74 -10.42
N SER A 180 1.17 1.56 -11.74
CA SER A 180 2.30 1.42 -12.67
C SER A 180 3.13 2.71 -12.79
N LYS A 181 2.49 3.89 -12.71
CA LYS A 181 3.24 5.17 -12.66
C LYS A 181 4.06 5.29 -11.38
N ILE A 182 3.52 4.83 -10.25
CA ILE A 182 4.25 4.78 -8.97
C ILE A 182 5.46 3.85 -9.13
N LEU A 183 5.28 2.66 -9.69
CA LEU A 183 6.38 1.73 -9.95
C LEU A 183 7.51 2.38 -10.77
N ALA A 184 7.19 2.97 -11.93
CA ALA A 184 8.18 3.60 -12.80
C ALA A 184 8.93 4.72 -12.08
N TRP A 185 8.23 5.52 -11.28
CA TRP A 185 8.86 6.57 -10.47
C TRP A 185 9.76 6.01 -9.35
N LEU A 186 9.34 4.97 -8.63
CA LEU A 186 10.15 4.32 -7.59
C LEU A 186 11.44 3.71 -8.18
N LYS A 187 11.40 3.27 -9.45
CA LYS A 187 12.58 2.85 -10.21
C LYS A 187 13.44 4.00 -10.72
N GLY A 188 12.91 5.22 -10.76
CA GLY A 188 13.60 6.40 -11.30
C GLY A 188 13.47 6.55 -12.82
N GLU A 189 12.53 5.84 -13.44
CA GLU A 189 12.29 5.87 -14.89
C GLU A 189 11.49 7.11 -15.31
N THR A 190 10.71 7.68 -14.38
CA THR A 190 9.84 8.85 -14.61
C THR A 190 9.98 9.88 -13.49
N PRO A 191 9.61 11.16 -13.73
CA PRO A 191 9.47 12.14 -12.64
C PRO A 191 8.37 11.72 -11.64
N PRO A 192 8.27 12.42 -10.49
CA PRO A 192 7.22 12.18 -9.51
C PRO A 192 5.81 12.22 -10.15
N PRO A 193 4.95 11.23 -9.88
CA PRO A 193 3.61 11.21 -10.42
C PRO A 193 2.82 12.37 -9.82
N LEU A 194 2.33 13.25 -10.69
CA LEU A 194 1.36 14.26 -10.32
C LEU A 194 0.01 13.56 -10.13
N PHE A 195 -0.35 13.27 -8.88
CA PHE A 195 -1.71 12.85 -8.57
C PHE A 195 -2.57 14.09 -8.42
N THR A 196 -3.57 14.25 -9.29
CA THR A 196 -4.65 15.19 -9.06
C THR A 196 -5.34 14.76 -7.76
N ASN A 197 -5.36 15.63 -6.76
CA ASN A 197 -6.08 15.44 -5.50
C ASN A 197 -7.59 15.31 -5.77
N MET A 198 -8.04 14.16 -6.28
CA MET A 198 -9.44 13.81 -6.26
C MET A 198 -9.73 13.24 -4.89
N GLN A 199 -10.18 14.11 -3.99
CA GLN A 199 -11.04 13.71 -2.88
C GLN A 199 -12.25 13.00 -3.49
N GLU A 200 -12.16 11.69 -3.69
CA GLU A 200 -13.35 10.85 -3.77
C GLU A 200 -13.88 10.77 -2.34
N ALA A 201 -14.90 11.59 -2.06
CA ALA A 201 -15.64 11.56 -0.80
C ALA A 201 -16.16 10.14 -0.54
N ALA A 202 -16.03 9.74 0.73
CA ALA A 202 -16.48 8.48 1.28
C ALA A 202 -17.99 8.24 1.09
#